data_AF-D8VEU9-F1
#
_entry.id   AF-D8VEU9-F1
#
_cell.length_a   1.000
_cell.length_b   1.000
_cell.length_c   1.000
_cell.angle_alpha   90.00
_cell.angle_beta   90.00
_cell.angle_gamma   90.00
#
_symmetry.space_group_name_H-M   'P 1'
#
loop_
_entity.id
_entity.type
_entity.pdbx_description
1 polymer ?
#
loop_
_entity_poly.entity_id
_entity_poly.type
_entity_poly.pdbx_seq_one_letter_code
_entity_poly.pdbx_strand_id
1 'polypeptide(L)'
;MCLVEVEKSAKPVAACAMPVMKGWRIKTNSDLTRKAREGVMEFLLVNHPLDCPICDQGGECDLQDQSMAFGSDRSRFTDIAFSGKRAVEDKNVGPLIKTIMTRCIHCTRCIRFASEVAGVDDLG
;
A
#
# COMPACT_ATOMS: atom_id res chain seq x y z
N MET A 1 -4.50 1.89 -4.21
CA MET A 1 -3.62 2.93 -4.75
C MET A 1 -3.93 3.28 -6.20
N CYS A 2 -4.08 2.28 -7.08
CA CYS A 2 -4.38 2.48 -8.51
C CYS A 2 -5.85 2.84 -8.83
N LEU A 3 -6.60 3.40 -7.88
CA LEU A 3 -7.98 3.80 -8.12
C LEU A 3 -8.01 4.99 -9.08
N VAL A 4 -8.85 4.92 -10.11
CA VAL A 4 -9.02 5.97 -11.12
C VAL A 4 -10.50 6.18 -11.42
N GLU A 5 -10.86 7.40 -11.80
CA GLU A 5 -12.19 7.71 -12.32
C GLU A 5 -12.29 7.28 -13.78
N VAL A 6 -13.38 6.57 -14.09
CA VAL A 6 -13.79 6.26 -15.47
C VAL A 6 -15.14 6.93 -15.71
N GLU A 7 -15.27 7.66 -16.82
CA GLU A 7 -16.52 8.32 -17.15
C GLU A 7 -17.70 7.33 -17.16
N LYS A 8 -18.83 7.75 -16.58
CA LYS A 8 -20.05 6.95 -16.40
C LYS A 8 -19.92 5.77 -15.42
N SER A 9 -18.78 5.61 -14.75
CA SER A 9 -18.68 4.73 -13.58
C SER A 9 -19.13 5.47 -12.33
N ALA A 10 -19.97 4.84 -11.51
CA ALA A 10 -20.43 5.41 -10.24
C ALA A 10 -19.35 5.39 -9.14
N LYS A 11 -18.31 4.57 -9.29
CA LYS A 11 -17.23 4.40 -8.31
C LYS A 11 -15.86 4.40 -8.99
N PRO A 12 -14.78 4.81 -8.30
CA PRO A 12 -13.41 4.61 -8.78
C PRO A 12 -13.15 3.13 -9.05
N VAL A 13 -12.45 2.82 -10.14
CA VAL A 13 -12.12 1.46 -10.54
C VAL A 13 -10.65 1.17 -10.29
N ALA A 14 -10.31 -0.10 -9.99
CA ALA A 14 -8.93 -0.52 -9.80
C ALA A 14 -8.23 -0.71 -11.16
N ALA A 15 -7.36 0.22 -11.52
CA ALA A 15 -6.71 0.23 -12.84
C ALA A 15 -5.79 -0.98 -13.10
N CYS A 16 -5.26 -1.63 -12.05
CA CYS A 16 -4.37 -2.78 -12.22
C CYS A 16 -5.09 -4.09 -12.58
N ALA A 17 -6.42 -4.14 -12.41
CA ALA A 17 -7.21 -5.36 -12.63
C ALA A 17 -8.31 -5.16 -13.68
N MET A 18 -8.83 -3.94 -13.83
CA MET A 18 -9.96 -3.68 -14.72
C MET A 18 -9.54 -3.72 -16.20
N PRO A 19 -10.12 -4.61 -17.03
CA PRO A 19 -9.84 -4.63 -18.46
C PRO A 19 -10.31 -3.35 -19.15
N VAL A 20 -9.57 -2.93 -20.19
CA VAL A 20 -9.94 -1.75 -20.99
C VAL A 20 -11.13 -2.08 -21.89
N MET A 21 -12.09 -1.15 -21.98
CA MET A 21 -13.24 -1.27 -22.89
C MET A 21 -13.29 -0.09 -23.87
N LYS A 22 -13.81 -0.35 -25.07
CA LYS A 22 -13.92 0.68 -26.12
C LYS A 22 -14.77 1.86 -25.65
N GLY A 23 -14.26 3.06 -25.86
CA GLY A 23 -14.97 4.31 -25.51
C GLY A 23 -14.81 4.73 -24.05
N TRP A 24 -14.00 4.03 -23.25
CA TRP A 24 -13.66 4.48 -21.90
C TRP A 24 -12.80 5.74 -21.94
N ARG A 25 -13.16 6.70 -21.07
CA ARG A 25 -12.37 7.90 -20.80
C ARG A 25 -11.92 7.86 -19.35
N ILE A 26 -10.62 7.67 -19.16
CA ILE A 26 -9.99 7.49 -17.85
C ILE A 26 -9.43 8.84 -17.41
N LYS A 27 -9.84 9.32 -16.24
CA LYS A 27 -9.36 10.57 -15.66
C LYS A 27 -8.46 10.26 -14.48
N THR A 28 -7.15 10.35 -14.68
CA THR A 28 -6.13 10.01 -13.66
C THR A 28 -5.80 11.16 -12.71
N ASN A 29 -6.29 12.37 -12.99
CA ASN A 29 -6.04 13.59 -12.21
C ASN A 29 -7.33 14.33 -11.82
N SER A 30 -8.45 13.63 -11.74
CA SER A 30 -9.69 14.21 -11.21
C SER A 30 -9.68 14.28 -9.68
N ASP A 31 -10.51 15.14 -9.11
CA ASP A 31 -10.65 15.26 -7.65
C ASP A 31 -11.08 13.94 -6.99
N LEU A 32 -11.95 13.17 -7.67
CA LEU A 32 -12.35 11.84 -7.19
C LEU A 32 -11.15 10.89 -7.11
N THR A 33 -10.29 10.89 -8.13
CA THR A 33 -9.09 10.05 -8.18
C THR A 33 -8.08 10.46 -7.11
N ARG A 34 -7.86 11.76 -6.91
CA ARG A 34 -6.97 12.29 -5.88
C ARG A 34 -7.44 11.90 -4.48
N LYS A 35 -8.71 12.14 -4.15
CA LYS A 35 -9.30 11.72 -2.86
C LYS A 35 -9.22 10.23 -2.62
N ALA A 36 -9.40 9.41 -3.66
CA ALA A 36 -9.27 7.97 -3.55
C ALA A 36 -7.82 7.53 -3.22
N ARG A 37 -6.81 8.20 -3.78
CA ARG A 37 -5.39 7.95 -3.46
C ARG A 37 -5.06 8.37 -2.03
N GLU A 38 -5.45 9.58 -1.64
CA GLU A 38 -5.27 10.11 -0.29
C GLU A 38 -5.89 9.17 0.76
N GLY A 39 -7.13 8.73 0.54
CA GLY A 39 -7.82 7.81 1.45
C GLY A 39 -7.15 6.44 1.56
N VAL A 40 -6.69 5.85 0.46
CA VAL A 40 -5.95 4.58 0.52
C VAL A 40 -4.62 4.78 1.26
N MET A 41 -3.89 5.86 1.00
CA MET A 41 -2.62 6.13 1.67
C MET A 41 -2.81 6.30 3.18
N GLU A 42 -3.87 6.99 3.59
CA GLU A 42 -4.24 7.12 5.00
C GLU A 42 -4.42 5.75 5.67
N PHE A 43 -5.15 4.82 5.04
CA PHE A 43 -5.33 3.48 5.57
C PHE A 43 -4.04 2.63 5.56
N LEU A 44 -3.15 2.84 4.59
CA LEU A 44 -1.85 2.17 4.60
C LEU A 44 -0.98 2.65 5.78
N LEU A 45 -1.01 3.95 6.07
CA LEU A 45 -0.19 4.58 7.11
C LEU A 45 -0.79 4.52 8.52
N VAL A 46 -2.10 4.27 8.65
CA VAL A 46 -2.81 4.25 9.94
C VAL A 46 -2.12 3.33 10.95
N ASN A 47 -1.65 2.18 10.49
CA ASN A 47 -1.01 1.13 11.28
C ASN A 47 0.45 0.89 10.90
N HIS A 48 1.02 1.69 9.99
CA HIS A 48 2.44 1.58 9.63
C HIS A 48 3.33 2.17 10.74
N PRO A 49 4.44 1.50 11.13
CA PRO A 49 5.31 1.97 12.20
C PRO A 49 6.09 3.22 11.75
N LEU A 50 6.51 4.03 12.72
CA LEU A 50 7.31 5.24 12.49
C LEU A 50 8.82 4.91 12.43
N ASP A 51 9.15 3.92 11.61
CA ASP A 51 10.47 3.29 11.58
C ASP A 51 11.41 3.89 10.52
N CYS A 52 10.97 4.91 9.77
CA CYS A 52 11.76 5.44 8.64
C CYS A 52 13.25 5.70 8.95
N PRO A 53 13.65 6.22 10.14
CA PRO A 53 15.06 6.43 10.46
C PRO A 53 15.90 5.15 10.65
N ILE A 54 15.26 4.03 10.99
CA ILE A 54 15.90 2.72 11.23
C ILE A 54 15.52 1.69 10.16
N CYS A 55 14.82 2.14 9.12
CA CYS A 55 14.38 1.28 8.03
C CYS A 55 15.43 1.31 6.94
N ASP A 56 15.95 0.14 6.58
CA ASP A 56 16.96 0.01 5.52
C ASP A 56 16.43 0.48 4.14
N GLN A 57 15.11 0.52 3.96
CA GLN A 57 14.44 1.05 2.76
C GLN A 57 14.19 2.56 2.82
N GLY A 58 14.55 3.23 3.91
CA GLY A 58 14.38 4.68 4.05
C GLY A 58 15.14 5.43 2.96
N GLY A 59 14.44 6.25 2.18
CA GLY A 59 15.01 6.98 1.04
C GLY A 59 14.83 6.30 -0.33
N GLU A 60 14.49 5.01 -0.37
CA GLU A 60 14.15 4.26 -1.59
C GLU A 60 12.78 3.56 -1.50
N CYS A 61 11.96 3.96 -0.53
CA CYS A 61 10.69 3.32 -0.24
C CYS A 61 9.55 3.86 -1.11
N ASP A 62 8.94 2.99 -1.93
CA ASP A 62 7.73 3.30 -2.70
C ASP A 62 6.61 3.93 -1.87
N LEU A 63 6.44 3.48 -0.62
CA LEU A 63 5.39 4.00 0.27
C LEU A 63 5.68 5.45 0.68
N GLN A 64 6.94 5.78 0.92
CA GLN A 64 7.37 7.14 1.24
C GLN A 64 7.12 8.07 0.04
N ASP A 65 7.58 7.67 -1.14
CA ASP A 65 7.47 8.47 -2.36
C ASP A 65 6.01 8.69 -2.77
N GLN A 66 5.20 7.63 -2.72
CA GLN A 66 3.77 7.73 -3.02
C GLN A 66 3.00 8.54 -1.97
N SER A 67 3.39 8.48 -0.70
CA SER A 67 2.81 9.32 0.35
C SER A 67 3.11 10.79 0.10
N MET A 68 4.35 11.12 -0.30
CA MET A 68 4.74 12.49 -0.63
C MET A 68 4.04 13.01 -1.90
N ALA A 69 3.90 12.16 -2.91
CA ALA A 69 3.35 12.57 -4.20
C ALA A 69 1.80 12.60 -4.24
N PHE A 70 1.13 11.69 -3.53
CA PHE A 70 -0.31 11.47 -3.67
C PHE A 70 -1.06 11.32 -2.33
N GLY A 71 -0.35 11.33 -1.20
CA GLY A 71 -0.94 11.26 0.14
C GLY A 71 -1.32 12.64 0.69
N SER A 72 -1.99 12.61 1.84
CA SER A 72 -2.23 13.81 2.65
C SER A 72 -0.93 14.25 3.35
N ASP A 73 -0.80 15.55 3.62
CA ASP A 73 0.35 16.14 4.34
C ASP A 73 0.40 15.75 5.83
N ARG A 74 -0.74 15.34 6.39
CA ARG A 74 -0.90 15.03 7.81
C ARG A 74 -1.77 13.81 8.03
N SER A 75 -1.46 13.08 9.11
CA SER A 75 -2.32 12.03 9.65
C SER A 75 -3.47 12.64 10.46
N ARG A 76 -4.66 12.02 10.36
CA ARG A 76 -5.78 12.27 11.27
C ARG A 76 -5.88 11.23 12.37
N PHE A 77 -5.11 10.15 12.27
CA PHE A 77 -5.08 9.10 13.26
C PHE A 77 -4.36 9.60 14.51
N THR A 78 -5.15 9.99 15.49
CA THR A 78 -4.75 10.19 16.88
C THR A 78 -5.38 9.07 17.68
N ASP A 79 -4.55 8.24 18.31
CA ASP A 79 -5.05 7.18 19.18
C ASP A 79 -5.60 7.82 20.46
N ILE A 80 -6.93 7.94 20.53
CA ILE A 80 -7.66 8.47 21.69
C ILE A 80 -7.96 7.40 22.74
N ALA A 81 -7.64 6.12 22.45
CA ALA A 81 -8.01 4.97 23.28
C ALA A 81 -6.80 4.21 23.87
N PHE A 82 -5.57 4.74 23.72
CA PHE A 82 -4.32 4.13 24.22
C PHE A 82 -4.07 2.69 23.73
N SER A 83 -4.60 2.33 22.56
CA SER A 83 -4.46 0.98 21.97
C SER A 83 -3.23 0.84 21.06
N GLY A 84 -2.58 1.95 20.71
CA GLY A 84 -1.43 2.03 19.83
C GLY A 84 -1.74 1.65 18.39
N LYS A 85 -0.70 1.71 17.54
CA LYS A 85 -0.72 1.05 16.23
C LYS A 85 -0.53 -0.46 16.45
N ARG A 86 -1.06 -1.27 15.55
CA ARG A 86 -0.76 -2.71 15.57
C ARG A 86 0.77 -2.93 15.48
N ALA A 87 1.26 -3.96 16.17
CA ALA A 87 2.60 -4.49 15.99
C ALA A 87 2.51 -5.99 15.69
N VAL A 88 3.44 -6.49 14.90
CA VAL A 88 3.51 -7.90 14.50
C VAL A 88 4.90 -8.42 14.84
N GLU A 89 4.96 -9.61 15.43
CA GLU A 89 6.21 -10.31 15.68
C GLU A 89 6.93 -10.66 14.37
N ASP A 90 8.24 -10.43 14.35
CA ASP A 90 9.09 -10.75 13.21
C ASP A 90 9.22 -12.26 13.02
N LYS A 91 9.33 -12.70 11.77
CA LYS A 91 9.37 -14.12 11.40
C LYS A 91 10.73 -14.51 10.84
N ASN A 92 11.27 -15.61 11.33
CA ASN A 92 12.51 -16.14 10.80
C ASN A 92 12.22 -16.99 9.55
N VAL A 93 12.55 -16.44 8.38
CA VAL A 93 12.43 -17.12 7.07
C VAL A 93 13.79 -17.58 6.54
N GLY A 94 14.80 -17.64 7.41
CA GLY A 94 16.16 -18.07 7.10
C GLY A 94 17.20 -16.95 7.25
N PRO A 95 18.49 -17.26 7.01
CA PRO A 95 19.61 -16.37 7.30
C PRO A 95 19.80 -15.24 6.28
N LEU A 96 19.14 -15.32 5.12
CA LEU A 96 19.33 -14.37 4.01
C LEU A 96 18.36 -13.19 4.06
N ILE A 97 17.12 -13.43 4.49
CA ILE A 97 16.04 -12.42 4.44
C ILE A 97 15.65 -12.08 5.88
N LYS A 98 16.08 -10.91 6.35
CA LYS A 98 15.60 -10.34 7.60
C LYS A 98 14.18 -9.81 7.41
N THR A 99 13.23 -10.24 8.24
CA THR A 99 11.85 -9.73 8.19
C THR A 99 11.61 -8.75 9.33
N ILE A 100 10.89 -7.67 9.02
CA ILE A 100 10.32 -6.76 10.02
C ILE A 100 8.83 -6.62 9.68
N MET A 101 8.00 -7.48 10.27
CA MET A 101 6.65 -7.75 9.76
C MET A 101 5.64 -6.64 10.10
N THR A 102 5.95 -5.81 11.09
CA THR A 102 5.14 -4.62 11.42
C THR A 102 5.09 -3.62 10.25
N ARG A 103 6.13 -3.57 9.40
CA ARG A 103 6.19 -2.70 8.22
C ARG A 103 5.37 -3.23 7.03
N CYS A 104 4.94 -4.49 7.05
CA CYS A 104 4.21 -5.12 5.95
C CYS A 104 2.83 -4.46 5.74
N ILE A 105 2.54 -4.11 4.49
CA ILE A 105 1.27 -3.51 4.05
C ILE A 105 0.30 -4.53 3.41
N HIS A 106 0.61 -5.83 3.48
CA HIS A 106 -0.21 -6.92 2.92
C HIS A 106 -0.48 -6.76 1.41
N CYS A 107 0.53 -6.36 0.65
CA CYS A 107 0.43 -6.25 -0.82
C CYS A 107 0.51 -7.61 -1.55
N THR A 108 0.78 -8.69 -0.81
CA THR A 108 0.89 -10.09 -1.27
C THR A 108 1.89 -10.34 -2.42
N ARG A 109 2.80 -9.40 -2.69
CA ARG A 109 3.83 -9.55 -3.73
C ARG A 109 4.80 -10.69 -3.42
N CYS A 110 5.22 -10.85 -2.17
CA CYS A 110 6.13 -11.92 -1.75
C CYS A 110 5.54 -13.31 -1.97
N ILE A 111 4.26 -13.51 -1.60
CA ILE A 111 3.54 -14.78 -1.76
C ILE A 111 3.44 -15.16 -3.24
N ARG A 112 3.00 -14.23 -4.10
CA ARG A 112 2.91 -14.48 -5.55
C ARG A 112 4.28 -14.77 -6.17
N PHE A 113 5.32 -14.05 -5.76
CA PHE A 113 6.67 -14.34 -6.24
C PHE A 113 7.14 -15.74 -5.83
N ALA A 114 6.97 -16.10 -4.55
CA ALA A 114 7.38 -17.40 -4.04
C ALA A 114 6.66 -18.54 -4.76
N SER A 115 5.33 -18.46 -4.88
CA SER A 115 4.50 -19.48 -5.51
C SER A 115 4.68 -19.55 -7.03
N GLU A 116 4.57 -18.42 -7.74
CA GLU A 116 4.48 -18.39 -9.20
C GLU A 116 5.85 -18.36 -9.90
N VAL A 117 6.87 -17.75 -9.27
CA VAL A 117 8.19 -17.54 -9.90
C VAL A 117 9.25 -18.45 -9.31
N ALA A 118 9.36 -18.49 -7.97
CA ALA A 118 10.33 -19.36 -7.31
C ALA A 118 9.86 -20.83 -7.25
N GLY A 119 8.56 -21.08 -7.36
CA GLY A 119 7.96 -22.41 -7.30
C GLY A 119 7.95 -23.03 -5.90
N VAL A 120 7.89 -22.20 -4.85
CA VAL A 120 7.90 -22.61 -3.44
C VAL A 120 6.71 -21.99 -2.70
N ASP A 121 5.83 -22.83 -2.16
CA ASP A 121 4.57 -22.43 -1.51
C ASP A 121 4.69 -22.32 0.02
N ASP A 122 5.80 -21.79 0.52
CA ASP A 122 6.08 -21.69 1.96
C ASP A 122 5.60 -20.37 2.61
N LEU A 123 5.20 -19.38 1.81
CA LEU A 123 4.69 -18.07 2.29
C LEU A 123 3.18 -17.96 2.08
N GLY A 124 2.46 -17.42 3.07
CA GLY A 124 0.99 -17.26 3.06
C GLY A 124 0.47 -16.18 4.02
#